data_AF-A0A3A3G7Z7-F1
#
_entry.id   AF-A0A3A3G7Z7-F1
#
_cell.length_a   1.000
_cell.length_b   1.000
_cell.length_c   1.000
_cell.angle_alpha   90.00
_cell.angle_beta   90.00
_cell.angle_gamma   90.00
#
_symmetry.space_group_name_H-M   'P 1'
#
loop_
_entity.id
_entity.type
_entity.pdbx_description
1 polymer ?
#
loop_
_entity_poly.entity_id
_entity_poly.type
_entity_poly.pdbx_seq_one_letter_code
_entity_poly.pdbx_strand_id
1 'polypeptide(L)'
;MGGRDKIASAVSNAGVMGMLPALTQPAPEHSAKEIAHWRTFTDRPFGSILTIQPSANPPPYEVCRDAAIDFGVTVLRIVLMAALSGIGTCVE
;
A
#
# COMPACT_ATOMS: atom_id res chain seq x y z
N MET A 1 7.69 -1.42 -13.26
CA MET A 1 8.61 -1.07 -12.17
C MET A 1 8.58 0.45 -12.03
N GLY A 2 7.75 0.97 -11.12
CA GLY A 2 7.46 2.41 -11.01
C GLY A 2 8.29 3.05 -9.90
N GLY A 3 8.85 4.24 -10.14
CA GLY A 3 9.77 4.96 -9.23
C GLY A 3 9.23 5.36 -7.85
N ARG A 4 8.06 4.85 -7.45
CA ARG A 4 7.45 5.02 -6.11
C ARG A 4 8.34 4.44 -5.03
N ASP A 5 9.07 3.40 -5.41
CA ASP A 5 10.06 2.77 -4.59
C ASP A 5 11.16 3.78 -4.17
N LYS A 6 11.86 4.37 -5.12
CA LYS A 6 12.94 5.31 -4.82
C LYS A 6 12.48 6.49 -3.97
N ILE A 7 11.25 6.97 -4.20
CA ILE A 7 10.65 8.08 -3.45
C ILE A 7 10.44 7.68 -2.00
N ALA A 8 9.72 6.61 -1.71
CA ALA A 8 9.38 6.33 -0.33
C ALA A 8 10.59 5.76 0.47
N SER A 9 11.64 5.23 -0.18
CA SER A 9 12.93 4.96 0.47
C SER A 9 13.65 6.25 0.85
N ALA A 10 13.63 7.27 -0.02
CA ALA A 10 14.19 8.59 0.28
C ALA A 10 13.45 9.26 1.46
N VAL A 11 12.12 9.15 1.51
CA VAL A 11 11.31 9.64 2.65
C VAL A 11 11.69 8.94 3.95
N SER A 12 11.81 7.61 3.92
CA SER A 12 12.30 6.79 5.05
C SER A 12 13.70 7.22 5.51
N ASN A 13 14.59 7.50 4.55
CA ASN A 13 15.95 7.99 4.80
C ASN A 13 15.98 9.46 5.30
N ALA A 14 14.93 10.24 5.09
CA ALA A 14 14.77 11.57 5.69
C ALA A 14 14.24 11.52 7.14
N GLY A 15 13.90 10.34 7.65
CA GLY A 15 13.37 10.16 9.02
C GLY A 15 11.84 10.19 9.11
N VAL A 16 11.14 10.21 7.97
CA VAL A 16 9.68 10.14 7.89
C VAL A 16 9.29 8.77 7.33
N MET A 17 8.24 8.14 7.83
CA MET A 17 7.87 6.79 7.36
C MET A 17 7.41 6.81 5.90
N GLY A 18 8.18 6.17 5.02
CA GLY A 18 7.74 5.87 3.66
C GLY A 18 6.60 4.84 3.67
N MET A 19 5.61 5.03 2.80
CA MET A 19 4.48 4.12 2.65
C MET A 19 4.30 3.68 1.20
N LEU A 20 4.04 2.39 0.99
CA LEU A 20 3.73 1.81 -0.32
C LEU A 20 2.26 1.37 -0.42
N PRO A 21 1.55 1.65 -1.52
CA PRO A 21 0.18 1.16 -1.71
C PRO A 21 0.18 -0.37 -1.94
N ALA A 22 -0.66 -1.09 -1.19
CA ALA A 22 -0.77 -2.55 -1.25
C ALA A 22 -1.59 -3.06 -2.45
N LEU A 23 -2.49 -2.23 -3.00
CA LEU A 23 -3.45 -2.64 -4.04
C LEU A 23 -2.90 -2.60 -5.47
N THR A 24 -1.70 -2.10 -5.67
CA THR A 24 -1.19 -1.90 -7.04
C THR A 24 -0.73 -3.19 -7.71
N GLN A 25 -0.62 -4.30 -6.98
CA GLN A 25 -0.04 -5.52 -7.50
C GLN A 25 -1.11 -6.61 -7.73
N PRO A 26 -1.20 -7.18 -8.95
CA PRO A 26 -2.19 -8.20 -9.30
C PRO A 26 -1.93 -9.55 -8.63
N ALA A 27 -0.72 -9.79 -8.12
CA ALA A 27 -0.37 -10.98 -7.35
C ALA A 27 0.54 -10.61 -6.15
N PRO A 28 0.41 -11.27 -5.00
CA PRO A 28 1.22 -11.01 -3.79
C PRO A 28 2.73 -11.09 -4.05
N GLU A 29 3.13 -11.94 -5.00
CA GLU A 29 4.51 -12.16 -5.43
C GLU A 29 5.17 -10.87 -5.96
N HIS A 30 4.40 -10.00 -6.60
CA HIS A 30 4.93 -8.74 -7.11
C HIS A 30 5.18 -7.75 -5.97
N SER A 31 4.31 -7.74 -4.96
CA SER A 31 4.53 -6.97 -3.73
C SER A 31 5.79 -7.44 -3.00
N ALA A 32 6.04 -8.76 -2.97
CA ALA A 32 7.27 -9.34 -2.41
C ALA A 32 8.54 -8.82 -3.11
N LYS A 33 8.53 -8.85 -4.45
CA LYS A 33 9.67 -8.40 -5.27
C LYS A 33 9.91 -6.91 -5.10
N GLU A 34 8.86 -6.10 -5.02
CA GLU A 34 8.98 -4.67 -4.76
C GLU A 34 9.55 -4.38 -3.37
N ILE A 35 9.07 -5.06 -2.33
CA ILE A 35 9.57 -4.89 -0.97
C ILE A 35 11.04 -5.34 -0.85
N ALA A 36 11.41 -6.45 -1.49
CA ALA A 36 12.78 -6.93 -1.52
C ALA A 36 13.71 -5.94 -2.26
N HIS A 37 13.27 -5.41 -3.40
CA HIS A 37 13.99 -4.35 -4.10
C HIS A 37 14.12 -3.10 -3.21
N TRP A 38 13.12 -2.80 -2.40
CA TRP A 38 13.11 -1.70 -1.46
C TRP A 38 14.12 -1.75 -0.35
N ARG A 39 14.23 -2.93 0.26
CA ARG A 39 15.21 -3.20 1.30
C ARG A 39 16.65 -3.02 0.79
N THR A 40 16.88 -3.00 -0.54
CA THR A 40 18.19 -2.64 -1.09
C THR A 40 18.53 -1.15 -1.00
N PHE A 41 17.54 -0.27 -0.79
CA PHE A 41 17.72 1.18 -0.71
C PHE A 41 17.63 1.75 0.72
N THR A 42 17.03 1.02 1.65
CA THR A 42 16.89 1.46 3.05
C THR A 42 16.65 0.30 4.00
N ASP A 43 17.31 0.35 5.16
CA ASP A 43 17.07 -0.55 6.30
C ASP A 43 16.01 -0.02 7.26
N ARG A 44 15.53 1.21 7.05
CA ARG A 44 14.57 1.86 7.96
C ARG A 44 13.17 1.25 7.85
N PRO A 45 12.38 1.30 8.94
CA PRO A 45 11.03 0.77 8.92
C PRO A 45 10.14 1.55 7.96
N PHE A 46 9.23 0.83 7.33
CA PHE A 46 8.25 1.39 6.40
C PHE A 46 6.86 0.81 6.61
N GLY A 47 5.88 1.52 6.07
CA GLY A 47 4.49 1.13 6.11
C GLY A 47 3.93 0.73 4.75
N SER A 48 2.73 0.17 4.78
CA SER A 48 1.92 -0.05 3.58
C SER A 48 0.52 0.49 3.79
N ILE A 49 -0.10 0.95 2.70
CA ILE A 49 -1.47 1.46 2.69
C ILE A 49 -2.36 0.46 1.94
N LEU A 50 -3.35 -0.09 2.64
CA LEU A 50 -4.40 -0.92 2.07
C LEU A 50 -5.69 -0.11 1.97
N THR A 51 -6.18 0.12 0.75
CA THR A 51 -7.45 0.82 0.54
C THR A 51 -8.59 -0.18 0.36
N ILE A 52 -9.62 -0.06 1.19
CA ILE A 52 -10.85 -0.84 1.02
C ILE A 52 -11.79 0.02 0.19
N GLN A 53 -12.05 -0.44 -1.04
CA GLN A 53 -12.90 0.26 -1.99
C GLN A 53 -14.29 -0.39 -2.03
N PRO A 54 -15.35 0.39 -2.21
CA PRO A 54 -16.65 -0.14 -2.60
C PRO A 54 -16.51 -0.74 -4.00
N SER A 55 -16.42 -2.07 -4.08
CA SER A 55 -16.27 -2.80 -5.35
C SER A 55 -17.29 -3.93 -5.40
N ALA A 56 -17.91 -4.12 -6.56
CA ALA A 56 -18.77 -5.27 -6.81
C ALA A 56 -17.98 -6.59 -6.77
N ASN A 57 -16.68 -6.53 -7.06
CA ASN A 57 -15.76 -7.64 -6.93
C ASN A 57 -14.58 -7.19 -6.07
N PRO A 58 -14.69 -7.29 -4.73
CA PRO A 58 -13.61 -6.88 -3.85
C PRO A 58 -12.39 -7.80 -4.06
N PRO A 59 -11.17 -7.24 -4.12
CA PRO A 59 -9.95 -8.04 -4.09
C PRO A 59 -9.84 -8.78 -2.73
N PRO A 60 -9.12 -9.91 -2.66
CA PRO A 60 -8.95 -10.68 -1.43
C PRO A 60 -8.07 -9.92 -0.43
N TYR A 61 -8.68 -9.06 0.40
CA TYR A 61 -7.99 -8.17 1.34
C TYR A 61 -7.19 -8.92 2.40
N GLU A 62 -7.66 -10.09 2.86
CA GLU A 62 -6.91 -10.95 3.78
C GLU A 62 -5.56 -11.37 3.20
N VAL A 63 -5.49 -11.72 1.91
CA VAL A 63 -4.25 -12.10 1.25
C VAL A 63 -3.29 -10.90 1.16
N CYS A 64 -3.81 -9.70 0.92
CA CYS A 64 -3.00 -8.47 0.94
C CYS A 64 -2.45 -8.14 2.34
N ARG A 65 -3.26 -8.35 3.38
CA ARG A 65 -2.85 -8.17 4.79
C ARG A 65 -1.77 -9.16 5.16
N ASP A 66 -1.98 -10.44 4.88
CA ASP A 66 -1.08 -11.51 5.27
C ASP A 66 0.27 -11.37 4.54
N ALA A 67 0.23 -11.03 3.25
CA ALA A 67 1.41 -10.62 2.51
C ALA A 67 2.17 -9.47 3.19
N ALA A 68 1.49 -8.41 3.64
CA ALA A 68 2.15 -7.30 4.33
C ALA A 68 2.86 -7.75 5.63
N ILE A 69 2.26 -8.67 6.37
CA ILE A 69 2.84 -9.26 7.59
C ILE A 69 4.08 -10.09 7.23
N ASP A 70 3.95 -11.01 6.27
CA ASP A 70 5.02 -11.91 5.83
C ASP A 70 6.24 -11.13 5.29
N PHE A 71 6.01 -9.96 4.68
CA PHE A 71 7.08 -9.10 4.14
C PHE A 71 7.67 -8.13 5.16
N GLY A 72 7.29 -8.22 6.44
CA GLY A 72 7.88 -7.42 7.51
C GLY A 72 7.50 -5.94 7.45
N VAL A 73 6.32 -5.62 6.92
CA VAL A 73 5.75 -4.27 7.00
C VAL A 73 5.34 -4.03 8.45
N THR A 74 5.97 -3.04 9.10
CA THR A 74 5.73 -2.77 10.53
C THR A 74 4.41 -2.04 10.76
N VAL A 75 3.96 -1.23 9.80
CA VAL A 75 2.74 -0.43 9.92
C VAL A 75 1.85 -0.65 8.70
N LEU A 76 0.66 -1.20 8.93
CA LEU A 76 -0.38 -1.29 7.91
C LEU A 76 -1.45 -0.23 8.17
N ARG A 77 -1.61 0.70 7.22
CA ARG A 77 -2.68 1.71 7.25
C ARG A 77 -3.84 1.23 6.40
N ILE A 78 -4.99 1.02 7.02
CA ILE A 78 -6.23 0.69 6.32
C ILE A 78 -7.00 1.99 6.07
N VAL A 79 -7.32 2.26 4.81
CA VAL A 79 -8.13 3.41 4.40
C VAL A 79 -9.46 2.88 3.87
N LEU A 80 -10.54 3.17 4.58
CA LEU A 80 -11.88 2.84 4.11
C LEU A 80 -12.42 4.00 3.28
N MET A 81 -12.76 3.72 2.02
CA MET A 81 -13.56 4.63 1.22
C MET A 81 -15.03 4.29 1.45
N ALA A 82 -15.75 5.17 2.14
CA ALA A 82 -17.20 5.08 2.16
C ALA A 82 -17.72 5.50 0.78
N ALA A 83 -18.37 4.59 0.06
CA ALA A 83 -19.25 4.99 -1.02
C ALA A 83 -20.42 5.72 -0.37
N LEU A 84 -20.46 7.03 -0.52
CA LEU A 84 -21.71 7.78 -0.43
C LEU A 84 -22.51 7.48 -1.71
N SER A 85 -22.98 6.24 -1.85
CA SER A 85 -23.96 5.86 -2.88
C SER A 85 -25.29 6.53 -2.51
N GLY A 86 -25.40 7.83 -2.74
CA GLY A 86 -26.58 8.62 -2.40
C GLY A 86 -26.40 10.13 -2.30
N ILE A 87 -25.17 10.67 -2.25
CA ILE A 87 -24.97 12.13 -2.34
C ILE A 87 -24.67 12.45 -3.80
N GLY A 88 -25.69 12.89 -4.53
CA GLY A 88 -25.50 13.57 -5.80
C GLY A 88 -24.59 14.78 -5.55
N THR A 89 -23.34 14.69 -5.99
CA THR A 89 -22.47 15.86 -6.09
C THR A 89 -23.02 16.71 -7.23
N CYS A 90 -23.96 17.60 -6.90
CA CYS A 90 -24.01 18.89 -7.56
C CYS A 90 -22.67 19.56 -7.26
N VAL A 91 -21.84 19.68 -8.28
CA VAL A 91 -20.62 20.47 -8.24
C VAL A 91 -21.07 21.92 -8.38
N GLU A 92 -21.14 22.64 -7.26
CA GLU A 92 -21.08 24.10 -7.17
C GLU A 92 -20.03 24.43 -6.11
#